data_AF-A0A953FDM3-F1
#
_entry.id   AF-A0A953FDM3-F1
#
_cell.length_a   1.000
_cell.length_b   1.000
_cell.length_c   1.000
_cell.angle_alpha   90.00
_cell.angle_beta   90.00
_cell.angle_gamma   90.00
#
_symmetry.space_group_name_H-M   'P 1'
#
loop_
_entity.id
_entity.type
_entity.pdbx_description
1 polymer ?
#
loop_
_entity_poly.entity_id
_entity_poly.type
_entity_poly.pdbx_seq_one_letter_code
_entity_poly.pdbx_strand_id
1 'polypeptide(L)'
;MLYLLQIEFKKLRHYRTFWVIGGLYFLTLGMTTATGMEFLKMLVRLGAQFDTQVNINRIPIYHFPDVWHNLSYISGFFKIVLAMLVVISVTNEFTYRTLRQNVIDGLSRWEFLEAKILMNAVLSLVSVGMVFVIAFITGLIYTP
;
A
#
# COMPACT_ATOMS: atom_id res chain seq x y z
N MET A 1 21.60 5.09 10.92
CA MET A 1 20.43 4.71 10.08
C MET A 1 19.27 4.13 10.90
N LEU A 2 19.41 2.98 11.58
CA LEU A 2 18.31 2.40 12.39
C LEU A 2 17.84 3.33 13.53
N TYR A 3 18.75 4.06 14.16
CA TYR A 3 18.42 5.07 15.18
C TYR A 3 17.48 6.17 14.64
N LEU A 4 17.77 6.71 13.45
CA LEU A 4 16.92 7.72 12.80
C LEU A 4 15.51 7.18 12.53
N LEU A 5 15.42 5.94 12.09
CA LEU A 5 14.15 5.26 11.86
C LEU A 5 13.36 5.04 13.16
N GLN A 6 14.04 4.68 14.26
CA GLN A 6 13.41 4.54 15.57
C GLN A 6 12.81 5.85 16.08
N ILE A 7 13.53 6.97 15.91
CA ILE A 7 13.02 8.31 16.24
C ILE A 7 11.74 8.59 15.46
N GLU A 8 11.79 8.38 14.14
CA GLU A 8 10.67 8.65 13.25
C GLU A 8 9.46 7.77 13.58
N PHE A 9 9.69 6.48 13.82
CA PHE A 9 8.65 5.55 14.24
C PHE A 9 8.03 5.93 15.58
N LYS A 10 8.81 6.44 16.53
CA LYS A 10 8.31 6.88 17.84
C LYS A 10 7.34 8.06 17.70
N LYS A 11 7.60 8.99 16.79
CA LYS A 11 6.68 10.11 16.47
C LYS A 11 5.37 9.58 15.89
N LEU A 12 5.47 8.65 14.94
CA LEU A 12 4.30 8.10 14.24
C LEU A 12 3.48 7.14 15.10
N ARG A 13 4.09 6.45 16.07
CA ARG A 13 3.43 5.47 16.93
C ARG A 13 2.18 6.01 17.64
N HIS A 14 2.21 7.25 18.12
CA HIS A 14 1.08 7.86 18.82
C HIS A 14 0.18 8.70 17.92
N TYR A 15 0.56 8.90 16.65
CA TYR A 15 -0.19 9.72 15.73
C TYR A 15 -1.35 8.93 15.13
N ARG A 16 -2.53 9.03 15.76
CA ARG A 16 -3.74 8.25 15.39
C ARG A 16 -4.11 8.37 13.92
N THR A 17 -4.06 9.57 13.35
CA THR A 17 -4.43 9.80 11.95
C THR A 17 -3.57 8.99 10.98
N PHE A 18 -2.27 8.84 11.26
CA PHE A 18 -1.38 8.01 10.44
C PHE A 18 -1.78 6.54 10.48
N TRP A 19 -2.11 6.00 11.65
CA TRP A 19 -2.55 4.60 11.78
C TRP A 19 -3.94 4.35 11.19
N VAL A 20 -4.86 5.31 11.31
CA VAL A 20 -6.19 5.21 10.72
C VAL A 20 -6.11 5.25 9.20
N ILE A 21 -5.43 6.25 8.63
CA ILE A 21 -5.28 6.37 7.18
C ILE A 21 -4.43 5.23 6.62
N GLY A 22 -3.33 4.87 7.29
CA GLY A 22 -2.48 3.75 6.89
C GLY A 22 -3.21 2.41 6.98
N GLY A 23 -3.97 2.18 8.06
CA GLY A 23 -4.82 1.00 8.21
C GLY A 23 -5.90 0.93 7.13
N LEU A 24 -6.57 2.05 6.84
CA LEU A 24 -7.56 2.13 5.76
C LEU A 24 -6.91 1.86 4.38
N TYR A 25 -5.70 2.36 4.15
CA TYR A 25 -4.94 2.07 2.94
C TYR A 25 -4.67 0.57 2.78
N PHE A 26 -4.11 -0.08 3.80
CA PHE A 26 -3.83 -1.52 3.73
C PHE A 26 -5.12 -2.36 3.63
N LEU A 27 -6.19 -1.95 4.32
CA LEU A 27 -7.49 -2.61 4.24
C LEU A 27 -8.09 -2.51 2.84
N THR A 28 -8.12 -1.31 2.25
CA THR A 28 -8.66 -1.10 0.89
C THR A 28 -7.83 -1.81 -0.17
N LEU A 29 -6.51 -1.77 -0.05
CA LEU A 29 -5.60 -2.50 -0.93
C LEU A 29 -5.82 -4.01 -0.82
N GLY A 30 -5.89 -4.55 0.40
CA GLY A 30 -6.13 -5.97 0.65
C GLY A 30 -7.50 -6.45 0.17
N MET A 31 -8.56 -5.70 0.47
CA MET A 31 -9.91 -6.02 0.01
C MET A 31 -9.99 -6.05 -1.52
N THR A 32 -9.46 -5.03 -2.19
CA THR A 32 -9.53 -4.92 -3.66
C THR A 32 -8.75 -6.04 -4.35
N THR A 33 -7.54 -6.34 -3.85
CA THR A 33 -6.67 -7.35 -4.46
C THR A 33 -7.09 -8.78 -4.13
N ALA A 34 -7.67 -9.05 -2.96
CA ALA A 34 -8.15 -10.38 -2.58
C ALA A 34 -9.53 -10.73 -3.16
N THR A 35 -10.46 -9.77 -3.20
CA THR A 35 -11.83 -10.03 -3.68
C THR A 35 -12.01 -9.89 -5.20
N GLY A 36 -10.97 -9.46 -5.93
CA GLY A 36 -11.09 -9.22 -7.37
C GLY A 36 -11.48 -10.48 -8.17
N MET A 37 -11.14 -11.69 -7.72
CA MET A 37 -11.63 -12.93 -8.37
C MET A 37 -13.14 -13.13 -8.17
N GLU A 38 -13.66 -12.89 -6.97
CA GLU A 38 -15.10 -12.99 -6.69
C GLU A 38 -15.89 -11.92 -7.45
N PHE A 39 -15.32 -10.72 -7.58
CA PHE A 39 -15.87 -9.67 -8.43
C PHE A 39 -15.94 -10.08 -9.91
N LEU A 40 -14.89 -10.72 -10.45
CA LEU A 40 -14.90 -11.23 -11.82
C LEU A 40 -15.98 -12.33 -12.02
N LYS A 41 -16.11 -13.25 -11.06
CA LYS A 41 -17.17 -14.28 -11.09
C LYS A 41 -18.57 -13.64 -11.07
N MET A 42 -18.77 -12.61 -10.25
CA MET A 42 -20.02 -11.85 -10.20
C MET A 42 -20.31 -11.16 -11.54
N LEU A 43 -19.31 -10.50 -12.15
CA LEU A 43 -19.47 -9.82 -13.43
C LEU A 43 -19.87 -10.80 -14.54
N VAL A 44 -19.28 -12.00 -14.58
CA VAL A 44 -19.67 -12.99 -15.59
C VAL A 44 -21.06 -13.56 -15.34
N ARG A 45 -21.46 -13.76 -14.08
CA ARG A 45 -22.85 -14.16 -13.77
C ARG A 45 -23.86 -13.11 -14.25
N LEU A 46 -23.55 -11.82 -14.11
CA LEU A 46 -24.39 -10.73 -14.60
C LEU A 46 -24.34 -10.63 -16.14
N GLY A 47 -23.17 -10.76 -16.76
CA GLY A 47 -23.00 -10.74 -18.22
C GLY A 47 -23.67 -11.90 -18.94
N ALA A 48 -23.74 -13.08 -18.30
CA ALA A 48 -24.49 -14.23 -18.79
C ALA A 48 -26.00 -13.96 -18.86
N GLN A 49 -26.54 -13.00 -18.10
CA GLN A 49 -27.95 -12.57 -18.22
C GLN A 49 -28.20 -11.72 -19.47
N PHE A 50 -27.16 -11.13 -20.07
CA PHE A 50 -27.23 -10.29 -21.27
C PHE A 50 -26.77 -11.02 -22.55
N ASP A 51 -26.81 -12.36 -22.57
CA ASP A 51 -26.45 -13.22 -23.71
C ASP A 51 -25.02 -13.03 -24.27
N THR A 52 -24.13 -12.45 -23.46
CA THR A 52 -22.70 -12.35 -23.79
C THR A 52 -21.96 -13.43 -23.01
N GLN A 53 -21.62 -14.55 -23.66
CA GLN A 53 -20.89 -15.66 -23.03
C GLN A 53 -19.42 -15.29 -22.78
N VAL A 54 -19.16 -14.49 -21.75
CA VAL A 54 -17.81 -14.17 -21.30
C VAL A 54 -17.29 -15.35 -20.46
N ASN A 55 -16.46 -16.20 -21.07
CA ASN A 55 -15.79 -17.30 -20.37
C ASN A 55 -14.67 -16.76 -19.46
N ILE A 56 -14.87 -16.81 -18.12
CA ILE A 56 -13.86 -16.42 -17.10
C ILE A 56 -12.53 -17.17 -17.32
N ASN A 57 -12.61 -18.45 -17.71
CA ASN A 57 -11.43 -19.30 -17.94
C ASN A 57 -10.55 -18.85 -19.11
N ARG A 58 -11.01 -17.93 -19.96
CA ARG A 58 -10.20 -17.35 -21.04
C ARG A 58 -9.45 -16.09 -20.65
N ILE A 59 -9.76 -15.48 -19.50
CA ILE A 59 -9.06 -14.27 -19.05
C ILE A 59 -8.14 -14.64 -17.89
N PRO A 60 -6.84 -14.88 -18.14
CA PRO A 60 -5.88 -15.33 -17.12
C PRO A 60 -5.47 -14.18 -16.19
N ILE A 61 -6.41 -13.60 -15.43
CA ILE A 61 -6.13 -12.45 -14.57
C ILE A 61 -5.30 -12.86 -13.33
N TYR A 62 -5.54 -14.06 -12.81
CA TYR A 62 -4.93 -14.58 -11.58
C TYR A 62 -4.06 -15.82 -11.80
N HIS A 63 -3.74 -16.16 -13.05
CA HIS A 63 -2.79 -17.24 -13.32
C HIS A 63 -1.36 -16.72 -13.25
N PHE A 64 -0.42 -17.56 -12.82
CA PHE A 64 0.99 -17.26 -12.97
C PHE A 64 1.39 -17.26 -14.45
N PRO A 65 2.22 -16.31 -14.92
CA PRO A 65 2.89 -15.22 -14.18
C PRO A 65 2.10 -13.90 -14.11
N ASP A 66 1.00 -13.79 -14.84
CA ASP A 66 0.28 -12.52 -15.07
C ASP A 66 -0.35 -11.92 -13.81
N VAL A 67 -0.65 -12.75 -12.80
CA VAL A 67 -1.18 -12.33 -11.49
C VAL A 67 -0.36 -11.21 -10.85
N TRP A 68 0.97 -11.25 -11.02
CA TRP A 68 1.86 -10.23 -10.48
C TRP A 68 1.67 -8.88 -11.18
N HIS A 69 1.62 -8.87 -12.52
CA HIS A 69 1.43 -7.65 -13.29
C HIS A 69 0.07 -7.03 -13.04
N ASN A 70 -0.98 -7.85 -13.02
CA ASN A 70 -2.36 -7.39 -12.84
C ASN A 70 -2.58 -6.78 -11.45
N LEU A 71 -2.17 -7.48 -10.39
CA LEU A 71 -2.32 -6.99 -9.02
C LEU A 71 -1.40 -5.79 -8.73
N SER A 72 -0.20 -5.75 -9.31
CA SER A 72 0.70 -4.60 -9.21
C SER A 72 0.14 -3.37 -9.92
N TYR A 73 -0.53 -3.56 -11.06
CA TYR A 73 -1.19 -2.50 -11.80
C TYR A 73 -2.37 -1.92 -11.01
N ILE A 74 -3.26 -2.78 -10.51
CA ILE A 74 -4.43 -2.35 -9.72
C ILE A 74 -4.00 -1.68 -8.41
N SER A 75 -3.04 -2.27 -7.67
CA SER A 75 -2.52 -1.66 -6.44
C SER A 75 -1.81 -0.32 -6.69
N GLY A 76 -1.31 -0.10 -7.92
CA GLY A 76 -0.75 1.17 -8.37
C GLY A 76 -1.67 2.36 -8.15
N PHE A 77 -2.98 2.22 -8.38
CA PHE A 77 -3.94 3.30 -8.20
C PHE A 77 -4.09 3.74 -6.73
N PHE A 78 -3.87 2.82 -5.78
CA PHE A 78 -3.97 3.12 -4.36
C PHE A 78 -2.73 3.82 -3.79
N LYS A 79 -1.62 3.88 -4.54
CA LYS A 79 -0.37 4.54 -4.09
C LYS A 79 -0.56 6.02 -3.77
N ILE A 80 -1.55 6.68 -4.36
CA ILE A 80 -1.87 8.08 -4.05
C ILE A 80 -2.23 8.29 -2.57
N VAL A 81 -2.88 7.31 -1.94
CA VAL A 81 -3.25 7.36 -0.51
C VAL A 81 -1.99 7.29 0.36
N LEU A 82 -1.07 6.39 0.02
CA LEU A 82 0.21 6.27 0.71
C LEU A 82 1.07 7.53 0.54
N ALA A 83 1.09 8.12 -0.66
CA ALA A 83 1.76 9.39 -0.91
C ALA A 83 1.14 10.54 -0.07
N MET A 84 -0.18 10.62 0.00
CA MET A 84 -0.88 11.60 0.84
C MET A 84 -0.51 11.46 2.31
N LEU A 85 -0.43 10.23 2.82
CA LEU A 85 -0.02 9.94 4.20
C LEU A 85 1.40 10.43 4.50
N VAL A 86 2.34 10.27 3.56
CA VAL A 86 3.70 10.81 3.68
C VAL A 86 3.68 12.34 3.70
N VAL A 87 2.93 12.97 2.80
CA VAL A 87 2.79 14.44 2.75
C VAL A 87 2.24 14.97 4.08
N ILE A 88 1.18 14.37 4.62
CA ILE A 88 0.59 14.75 5.91
C ILE A 88 1.62 14.61 7.05
N SER A 89 2.39 13.52 7.07
CA SER A 89 3.45 13.31 8.06
C SER A 89 4.49 14.44 8.01
N VAL A 90 4.88 14.88 6.82
CA VAL A 90 5.86 15.96 6.63
C VAL A 90 5.26 17.30 7.01
N THR A 91 4.06 17.65 6.52
CA THR A 91 3.43 18.96 6.79
C THR A 91 3.11 19.16 8.27
N ASN A 92 2.71 18.10 8.98
CA ASN A 92 2.50 18.17 10.43
C ASN A 92 3.78 18.59 11.17
N GLU A 93 4.95 18.16 10.73
CA GLU A 93 6.20 18.56 11.38
C GLU A 93 6.52 20.04 11.19
N PHE A 94 6.11 20.62 10.06
CA PHE A 94 6.20 22.06 9.84
C PHE A 94 5.18 22.82 10.67
N THR A 95 3.92 22.37 10.70
CA THR A 95 2.82 22.99 11.45
C THR A 95 3.10 23.01 12.95
N TYR A 96 3.51 21.88 13.52
CA TYR A 96 3.82 21.74 14.96
C TYR A 96 5.26 22.11 15.30
N ARG A 97 6.05 22.58 14.33
CA ARG A 97 7.44 23.01 14.50
C ARG A 97 8.37 21.93 15.09
N THR A 98 8.01 20.65 15.02
CA THR A 98 8.84 19.54 15.53
C THR A 98 10.14 19.41 14.76
N LEU A 99 10.17 19.83 13.48
CA LEU A 99 11.42 19.93 12.72
C LEU A 99 12.44 20.83 13.42
N ARG A 100 12.01 21.97 13.95
CA ARG A 100 12.89 22.89 14.68
C ARG A 100 13.39 22.24 15.96
N GLN A 101 12.53 21.51 16.66
CA GLN A 101 12.90 20.77 17.87
C GLN A 101 13.96 19.71 17.57
N ASN A 102 13.80 18.91 16.50
CA ASN A 102 14.79 17.91 16.11
C ASN A 102 16.18 18.55 15.85
N VAL A 103 16.22 19.73 15.23
CA VAL A 103 17.48 20.46 14.99
C VAL A 103 18.10 20.98 16.29
N ILE A 104 17.28 21.46 17.23
CA ILE A 104 17.74 21.89 18.57
C ILE A 104 18.30 20.70 19.35
N ASP A 105 17.67 19.53 19.22
CA ASP A 105 18.09 18.27 19.85
C ASP A 105 19.36 17.67 19.21
N GLY A 106 19.97 18.37 18.25
CA GLY A 106 21.25 18.01 17.63
C GLY A 106 21.15 17.23 16.33
N LEU A 107 19.95 17.02 15.79
CA LEU A 107 19.75 16.32 14.52
C LEU A 107 20.07 17.25 13.34
N SER A 108 20.96 16.82 12.45
CA SER A 108 21.26 17.61 11.24
C SER A 108 20.08 17.62 10.27
N ARG A 109 20.04 18.63 9.39
CA ARG A 109 19.00 18.75 8.35
C ARG A 109 19.04 17.57 7.37
N TRP A 110 20.23 17.02 7.12
CA TRP A 110 20.43 15.86 6.26
C TRP A 110 19.91 14.58 6.92
N GLU A 111 20.24 14.35 8.19
CA GLU A 111 19.72 13.20 8.95
C GLU A 111 18.20 13.23 9.08
N PHE A 112 17.60 14.42 9.17
CA PHE A 112 16.14 14.57 9.14
C PHE A 112 15.55 14.09 7.81
N LEU A 113 16.14 14.52 6.68
CA LEU A 113 15.68 14.11 5.36
C LEU A 113 15.86 12.60 5.14
N GLU A 114 17.02 12.07 5.55
CA GLU A 114 17.29 10.63 5.49
C GLU A 114 16.28 9.82 6.30
N ALA A 115 15.91 10.27 7.50
CA ALA A 115 14.91 9.62 8.33
C ALA A 115 13.55 9.52 7.60
N LYS A 116 13.13 10.58 6.91
CA LYS A 116 11.88 10.60 6.13
C LYS A 116 11.92 9.67 4.93
N ILE A 117 13.02 9.66 4.19
CA ILE A 117 13.20 8.78 3.03
C ILE A 117 13.21 7.31 3.49
N LEU A 118 13.91 7.00 4.58
CA LEU A 118 13.92 5.67 5.19
C LEU A 118 12.52 5.22 5.62
N MET A 119 11.74 6.10 6.26
CA MET A 119 10.38 5.78 6.66
C MET A 119 9.47 5.51 5.45
N ASN A 120 9.61 6.30 4.38
CA ASN A 120 8.88 6.07 3.13
C ASN A 120 9.29 4.75 2.47
N ALA A 121 10.58 4.41 2.48
CA ALA A 121 11.07 3.13 1.97
C ALA A 121 10.47 1.95 2.73
N VAL A 122 10.37 2.03 4.07
CA VAL A 122 9.72 0.98 4.88
C VAL A 122 8.23 0.87 4.55
N LEU A 123 7.50 1.98 4.44
CA LEU A 123 6.08 1.95 4.06
C LEU A 123 5.86 1.31 2.68
N SER A 124 6.73 1.65 1.72
CA SER A 124 6.73 1.07 0.38
C SER A 124 7.01 -0.44 0.42
N LEU A 125 8.02 -0.87 1.18
CA LEU A 125 8.35 -2.29 1.32
C LEU A 125 7.22 -3.10 1.95
N VAL A 126 6.53 -2.56 2.97
CA VAL A 126 5.37 -3.21 3.58
C VAL A 126 4.23 -3.34 2.57
N SER A 127 3.98 -2.30 1.77
CA SER A 127 2.97 -2.32 0.70
C SER A 127 3.29 -3.36 -0.38
N VAL A 128 4.52 -3.38 -0.89
CA VAL A 128 4.97 -4.38 -1.87
C VAL A 128 4.90 -5.79 -1.28
N GLY A 129 5.33 -5.99 -0.04
CA GLY A 129 5.26 -7.27 0.66
C GLY A 129 3.83 -7.77 0.79
N MET A 130 2.87 -6.89 1.09
CA MET A 130 1.46 -7.25 1.15
C MET A 130 0.92 -7.68 -0.23
N VAL A 131 1.18 -6.91 -1.29
CA VAL A 131 0.77 -7.26 -2.66
C VAL A 131 1.40 -8.59 -3.08
N PHE A 132 2.66 -8.83 -2.72
CA PHE A 132 3.37 -10.08 -2.98
C PHE A 132 2.73 -11.27 -2.30
N VAL A 133 2.41 -11.18 -1.00
CA VAL A 133 1.75 -12.27 -0.28
C VAL A 133 0.37 -12.56 -0.91
N ILE A 134 -0.40 -11.54 -1.27
CA ILE A 134 -1.73 -11.73 -1.87
C ILE A 134 -1.61 -12.33 -3.27
N ALA A 135 -0.70 -11.82 -4.11
CA ALA A 135 -0.46 -12.34 -5.45
C ALA A 135 0.02 -13.80 -5.42
N PHE A 136 0.89 -14.14 -4.46
CA PHE A 136 1.37 -15.49 -4.29
C PHE A 136 0.24 -16.45 -3.87
N ILE A 137 -0.54 -16.09 -2.85
CA ILE A 137 -1.66 -16.92 -2.37
C ILE A 137 -2.73 -17.09 -3.46
N THR A 138 -3.15 -16.00 -4.10
CA THR A 138 -4.17 -16.06 -5.15
C THR A 138 -3.67 -16.83 -6.38
N GLY A 139 -2.42 -16.63 -6.79
CA GLY A 139 -1.81 -17.40 -7.85
C GLY A 139 -1.77 -18.90 -7.55
N LEU A 140 -1.45 -19.31 -6.31
CA LEU A 140 -1.45 -20.72 -5.91
C LEU A 140 -2.84 -21.36 -5.89
N ILE A 141 -3.89 -20.60 -5.57
CA ILE A 141 -5.27 -21.11 -5.50
C ILE A 141 -5.88 -21.24 -6.89
N TYR A 142 -5.62 -20.29 -7.79
CA TYR A 142 -6.31 -20.17 -9.06
C TYR A 142 -5.52 -20.67 -10.27
N THR A 143 -4.22 -20.92 -10.14
CA THR A 143 -3.44 -21.58 -11.21
C THR A 143 -3.70 -23.08 -11.19
N PRO A 144 -4.14 -23.69 -12.32
CA PRO A 144 -4.34 -25.14 -12.43
C PRO A 144 -3.03 -25.94 -12.41
#